data_AF-A0A7C4PEZ5-F1
#
_entry.id   AF-A0A7C4PEZ5-F1
#
_cell.length_a   1.000
_cell.length_b   1.000
_cell.length_c   1.000
_cell.angle_alpha   90.00
_cell.angle_beta   90.00
_cell.angle_gamma   90.00
#
_symmetry.space_group_name_H-M   'P 1'
#
loop_
_entity.id
_entity.type
_entity.pdbx_description
1 polymer ?
#
loop_
_entity_poly.entity_id
_entity_poly.type
_entity_poly.pdbx_seq_one_letter_code
_entity_poly.pdbx_strand_id
1 'polypeptide(L)'
;MLASCTDEELQDIYFHIDVLQYPERYHAILDELNRRGLQPVSGVEPPVTVTDIPERVFAVSCLRARPLMAAVVASTLLAAYTASITFLFCLPIYLLAVPFKVLNQVSAFFYLLCFPFAPIAAAGFGRRAGGKGWYNVAVALGVALGIMMFAGTGALHTVVEALFRSYRSGGLSLPVGY
;
A
#
# COMPACT_ATOMS: atom_id res chain seq x y z
N MET A 1 1.58 32.27 -3.89
CA MET A 1 1.71 32.58 -2.44
C MET A 1 3.13 32.35 -1.93
N LEU A 2 3.81 31.24 -2.26
CA LEU A 2 5.21 31.02 -1.84
C LEU A 2 6.22 32.05 -2.39
N ALA A 3 5.98 32.59 -3.60
CA ALA A 3 6.86 33.57 -4.25
C ALA A 3 6.92 34.95 -3.55
N SER A 4 5.97 35.25 -2.64
CA SER A 4 5.93 36.51 -1.89
C SER A 4 6.40 36.39 -0.44
N CYS A 5 6.70 35.17 0.04
CA CYS A 5 7.23 34.93 1.38
C CYS A 5 8.68 35.37 1.49
N THR A 6 9.08 35.87 2.65
CA THR A 6 10.49 36.12 2.99
C THR A 6 11.25 34.79 3.17
N ASP A 7 12.57 34.83 3.18
CA ASP A 7 13.40 33.63 3.32
C ASP A 7 13.21 32.97 4.70
N GLU A 8 13.00 33.78 5.75
CA GLU A 8 12.69 33.32 7.11
C GLU A 8 11.30 32.65 7.18
N GLU A 9 10.28 33.27 6.58
CA GLU A 9 8.94 32.69 6.49
C GLU A 9 8.95 31.37 5.70
N LEU A 10 9.73 31.29 4.62
CA LEU A 10 9.84 30.09 3.82
C LEU A 10 10.48 28.93 4.60
N GLN A 11 11.52 29.22 5.40
CA GLN A 11 12.11 28.23 6.30
C GLN A 11 11.16 27.82 7.43
N ASP A 12 10.42 28.77 7.99
CA ASP A 12 9.44 28.48 9.06
C ASP A 12 8.33 27.56 8.55
N ILE A 13 7.80 27.83 7.35
CA ILE A 13 6.82 26.96 6.68
C ILE A 13 7.42 25.59 6.39
N TYR A 14 8.69 25.52 5.98
CA TYR A 14 9.41 24.27 5.76
C TYR A 14 9.53 23.44 7.05
N PHE A 15 9.76 24.07 8.21
CA PHE A 15 9.84 23.37 9.50
C PHE A 15 8.49 22.90 10.04
N HIS A 16 7.42 23.62 9.77
CA HIS A 16 6.10 23.36 10.35
C HIS A 16 5.14 22.58 9.45
N ILE A 17 5.55 22.29 8.21
CA ILE A 17 4.69 21.52 7.30
C ILE A 17 4.65 20.04 7.71
N ASP A 18 3.43 19.55 7.92
CA ASP A 18 3.20 18.11 8.04
C ASP A 18 3.35 17.45 6.67
N VAL A 19 4.51 16.82 6.46
CA VAL A 19 4.87 16.12 5.21
C VAL A 19 3.92 14.96 4.92
N LEU A 20 3.37 14.30 5.94
CA LEU A 20 2.47 13.17 5.77
C LEU A 20 1.07 13.62 5.33
N GLN A 21 0.66 14.80 5.79
CA GLN A 21 -0.64 15.37 5.46
C GLN A 21 -0.62 16.17 4.14
N TYR A 22 0.49 16.83 3.80
CA TYR A 22 0.58 17.74 2.65
C TYR A 22 1.86 17.55 1.80
N PRO A 23 2.04 16.38 1.16
CA PRO A 23 3.26 16.06 0.41
C PRO A 23 3.50 17.00 -0.79
N GLU A 24 2.44 17.36 -1.53
CA GLU A 24 2.54 18.24 -2.70
C GLU A 24 2.99 19.67 -2.34
N ARG A 25 2.60 20.15 -1.14
CA ARG A 25 3.02 21.47 -0.66
C ARG A 25 4.47 21.46 -0.19
N TYR A 26 4.91 20.37 0.43
CA TYR A 26 6.30 20.17 0.82
C TYR A 26 7.25 20.25 -0.37
N HIS A 27 6.89 19.61 -1.50
CA HIS A 27 7.67 19.71 -2.74
C HIS A 27 7.72 21.13 -3.29
N ALA A 28 6.59 21.83 -3.31
CA ALA A 28 6.57 23.22 -3.78
C ALA A 28 7.44 24.15 -2.91
N ILE A 29 7.58 23.87 -1.61
CA ILE A 29 8.47 24.61 -0.70
C ILE A 29 9.93 24.27 -0.97
N LEU A 30 10.26 22.99 -1.17
CA LEU A 30 11.61 22.55 -1.53
C LEU A 30 12.10 23.14 -2.85
N ASP A 31 11.23 23.18 -3.87
CA ASP A 31 11.55 23.78 -5.17
C ASP A 31 11.81 25.29 -5.02
N GLU A 32 11.03 25.98 -4.18
CA GLU A 32 11.20 27.41 -3.93
C GLU A 32 12.46 27.71 -3.10
N LEU A 33 12.82 26.86 -2.13
CA LEU A 33 14.09 26.94 -1.38
C LEU A 33 15.28 26.76 -2.31
N ASN A 34 15.23 25.75 -3.19
CA ASN A 34 16.28 25.47 -4.17
C ASN A 34 16.41 26.62 -5.19
N ARG A 35 15.28 27.19 -5.64
CA ARG A 35 15.25 28.37 -6.53
C ARG A 35 15.95 29.58 -5.90
N ARG A 36 15.90 29.73 -4.58
CA ARG A 36 16.53 30.82 -3.82
C ARG A 36 17.94 30.50 -3.32
N GLY A 37 18.45 29.30 -3.60
CA GLY A 37 19.77 28.85 -3.11
C GLY A 37 19.83 28.65 -1.60
N LEU A 38 18.69 28.52 -0.93
CA LEU A 38 18.61 28.27 0.51
C LEU A 38 18.75 26.77 0.75
N GLN A 39 19.67 26.37 1.62
CA GLN A 39 19.82 24.97 2.01
C GLN A 39 18.74 24.62 3.05
N PRO A 40 18.02 23.50 2.89
CA PRO A 40 17.14 23.00 3.94
C PRO A 40 17.98 22.65 5.16
N VAL A 41 17.77 23.37 6.26
CA VAL A 41 18.44 23.10 7.53
C VAL A 41 17.84 21.80 8.08
N SER A 42 18.59 20.72 7.93
CA SER A 42 18.09 19.35 8.06
C SER A 42 17.77 18.99 9.51
N GLY A 43 16.47 18.84 9.81
CA GLY A 43 15.96 18.09 10.94
C GLY A 43 15.33 16.80 10.42
N VAL A 44 16.15 15.81 10.10
CA VAL A 44 15.74 14.44 9.70
C VAL A 44 14.72 14.45 8.56
N GLU A 45 15.18 14.61 7.33
CA GLU A 45 14.39 14.21 6.16
C GLU A 45 14.08 12.71 6.28
N PRO A 46 12.81 12.26 6.46
CA PRO A 46 12.50 10.92 6.02
C PRO A 46 12.66 10.97 4.49
N PRO A 47 13.50 10.10 3.88
CA PRO A 47 13.56 10.00 2.44
C PRO A 47 12.23 9.41 1.98
N VAL A 48 11.21 10.26 1.80
CA VAL A 48 9.96 9.87 1.15
C VAL A 48 10.28 9.79 -0.34
N THR A 49 11.02 8.76 -0.71
CA THR A 49 11.23 8.38 -2.11
C THR A 49 9.88 7.91 -2.61
N VAL A 50 9.08 8.84 -3.12
CA VAL A 50 7.86 8.53 -3.88
C VAL A 50 8.33 7.63 -5.02
N THR A 51 8.07 6.34 -4.87
CA THR A 51 8.56 5.34 -5.80
C THR A 51 7.56 5.31 -6.96
N ASP A 52 7.63 6.31 -7.83
CA ASP A 52 6.86 6.34 -9.07
C ASP A 52 7.44 5.31 -10.03
N ILE A 53 6.89 4.09 -9.95
CA ILE A 53 7.29 2.94 -10.77
C ILE A 53 7.19 3.28 -12.27
N PRO A 54 6.14 3.96 -12.78
CA PRO A 54 6.07 4.31 -14.19
C PRO A 54 7.21 5.24 -14.58
N GLU A 55 7.48 6.28 -13.80
CA GLU A 55 8.48 7.29 -14.11
C GLU A 55 9.90 6.69 -14.14
N ARG A 56 10.21 5.78 -13.20
CA ARG A 56 11.47 5.03 -13.20
C ARG A 56 11.62 4.11 -14.41
N VAL A 57 10.54 3.50 -14.89
CA VAL A 57 10.55 2.64 -16.08
C VAL A 57 10.77 3.47 -17.35
N PHE A 58 10.17 4.66 -17.44
CA PHE A 58 10.36 5.60 -18.56
C PHE A 58 11.74 6.28 -18.55
N ALA A 59 12.42 6.34 -17.41
CA ALA A 59 13.79 6.85 -17.29
C ALA A 59 14.85 5.92 -17.91
N VAL A 60 14.52 4.64 -18.14
CA VAL A 60 15.46 3.68 -18.75
C VAL A 60 15.58 3.94 -20.26
N SER A 61 16.79 4.23 -20.71
CA SER A 61 17.10 4.64 -22.10
C SER A 61 16.59 3.67 -23.17
N CYS A 62 16.60 2.36 -22.88
CA CYS A 62 16.08 1.33 -23.78
C CYS A 62 14.56 1.35 -23.91
N LEU A 63 13.84 1.72 -22.84
CA LEU A 63 12.38 1.74 -22.79
C LEU A 63 11.79 3.08 -23.24
N ARG A 64 12.58 4.17 -23.15
CA ARG A 64 12.22 5.48 -23.72
C ARG A 64 11.96 5.42 -25.23
N ALA A 65 12.66 4.56 -25.96
CA ALA A 65 12.47 4.39 -27.40
C ALA A 65 11.17 3.66 -27.79
N ARG A 66 10.51 2.99 -26.84
CA ARG A 66 9.29 2.19 -27.09
C ARG A 66 8.24 2.45 -26.00
N PRO A 67 7.45 3.53 -26.12
CA PRO A 67 6.54 3.96 -25.04
C PRO A 67 5.46 2.93 -24.71
N LEU A 68 5.02 2.14 -25.69
CA LEU A 68 4.07 1.05 -25.46
C LEU A 68 4.66 -0.08 -24.60
N MET A 69 5.90 -0.50 -24.87
CA MET A 69 6.56 -1.52 -24.04
C MET A 69 6.84 -1.00 -22.63
N ALA A 70 7.24 0.27 -22.50
CA ALA A 70 7.41 0.90 -21.19
C ALA A 70 6.10 0.91 -20.39
N ALA A 71 4.97 1.22 -21.01
CA ALA A 71 3.65 1.18 -20.35
C ALA A 71 3.24 -0.24 -19.91
N VAL A 72 3.50 -1.26 -20.75
CA VAL A 72 3.24 -2.67 -20.40
C VAL A 72 4.13 -3.13 -19.24
N VAL A 73 5.41 -2.79 -19.27
CA VAL A 73 6.35 -3.14 -18.20
C VAL A 73 5.98 -2.42 -16.90
N ALA A 74 5.67 -1.12 -16.96
CA ALA A 74 5.23 -0.34 -15.81
C ALA A 74 3.94 -0.87 -15.20
N SER A 75 2.93 -1.18 -16.03
CA SER A 75 1.67 -1.77 -15.56
C SER A 75 1.86 -3.16 -14.95
N THR A 76 2.72 -4.00 -15.53
CA THR A 76 3.04 -5.33 -15.00
C THR A 76 3.77 -5.23 -13.66
N LEU A 77 4.77 -4.36 -13.54
CA LEU A 77 5.49 -4.11 -12.28
C LEU A 77 4.54 -3.57 -11.20
N LEU A 78 3.65 -2.63 -11.57
CA LEU A 78 2.68 -2.07 -10.65
C LEU A 78 1.64 -3.12 -10.19
N ALA A 79 1.18 -3.98 -11.11
CA ALA A 79 0.29 -5.09 -10.77
C ALA A 79 1.00 -6.13 -9.88
N ALA A 80 2.25 -6.48 -10.18
CA ALA A 80 3.04 -7.40 -9.36
C ALA A 80 3.32 -6.83 -7.96
N TYR A 81 3.65 -5.54 -7.86
CA TYR A 81 3.87 -4.83 -6.60
C TYR A 81 2.61 -4.82 -5.74
N THR A 82 1.47 -4.44 -6.33
CA THR A 82 0.18 -4.42 -5.62
C THR A 82 -0.31 -5.80 -5.22
N ALA A 83 -0.10 -6.82 -6.06
CA ALA A 83 -0.38 -8.22 -5.73
C ALA A 83 0.49 -8.70 -4.56
N SER A 84 1.79 -8.37 -4.58
CA SER A 84 2.74 -8.73 -3.51
C SER A 84 2.35 -8.09 -2.17
N ILE A 85 1.99 -6.80 -2.19
CA ILE A 85 1.50 -6.11 -0.98
C ILE A 85 0.22 -6.75 -0.47
N THR A 86 -0.75 -7.01 -1.35
CA THR A 86 -2.01 -7.66 -0.99
C THR A 86 -1.74 -9.02 -0.33
N PHE A 87 -0.84 -9.83 -0.91
CA PHE A 87 -0.45 -11.12 -0.35
C PHE A 87 0.23 -10.97 1.01
N LEU A 88 1.12 -9.99 1.17
CA LEU A 88 1.86 -9.75 2.42
C LEU A 88 0.92 -9.33 3.55
N PHE A 89 -0.11 -8.53 3.27
CA PHE A 89 -1.17 -8.20 4.23
C PHE A 89 -2.05 -9.42 4.57
N CYS A 90 -2.24 -10.34 3.63
CA CYS A 90 -3.00 -11.57 3.85
C CYS A 90 -2.16 -12.72 4.45
N LEU A 91 -0.83 -12.64 4.42
CA LEU A 91 0.10 -13.65 4.94
C LEU A 91 -0.11 -13.99 6.43
N PRO A 92 -0.25 -13.03 7.37
CA PRO A 92 -0.50 -13.37 8.77
C PRO A 92 -1.79 -14.18 8.95
N ILE A 93 -2.82 -13.89 8.13
CA ILE A 93 -4.09 -14.62 8.12
C ILE A 93 -3.87 -16.06 7.62
N TYR A 94 -3.13 -16.23 6.52
CA TYR A 94 -2.79 -17.54 5.98
C TYR A 94 -2.05 -18.40 7.00
N LEU A 95 -1.02 -17.84 7.66
CA LEU A 95 -0.24 -18.55 8.68
C LEU A 95 -1.11 -18.96 9.88
N LEU A 96 -2.00 -18.09 10.34
CA LEU A 96 -2.86 -18.41 11.49
C LEU A 96 -3.94 -19.45 11.13
N ALA A 97 -4.49 -19.39 9.91
CA ALA A 97 -5.56 -20.27 9.44
C ALA A 97 -5.09 -21.68 9.07
N VAL A 98 -3.97 -21.81 8.35
CA VAL A 98 -3.59 -23.07 7.69
C VAL A 98 -2.56 -23.87 8.50
N PRO A 99 -1.31 -23.40 8.73
CA PRO A 99 -0.32 -24.20 9.43
C PRO A 99 -0.53 -24.26 10.94
N PHE A 100 -0.96 -23.16 11.57
CA PHE A 100 -1.10 -23.14 13.04
C PHE A 100 -2.43 -23.75 13.53
N LYS A 101 -3.50 -23.76 12.71
CA LYS A 101 -4.85 -24.24 13.10
C LYS A 101 -5.37 -23.61 14.41
N VAL A 102 -4.89 -22.43 14.80
CA VAL A 102 -5.27 -21.74 16.05
C VAL A 102 -6.51 -20.85 15.85
N LEU A 103 -7.32 -21.12 14.82
CA LEU A 103 -8.46 -20.26 14.51
C LEU A 103 -9.60 -20.48 15.52
N ASN A 104 -9.67 -19.59 16.50
CA ASN A 104 -10.81 -19.48 17.39
C ASN A 104 -11.93 -18.66 16.73
N GLN A 105 -13.20 -18.91 17.08
CA GLN A 105 -14.37 -18.27 16.45
C GLN A 105 -14.31 -16.73 16.46
N VAL A 106 -13.84 -16.16 17.56
CA VAL A 106 -13.65 -14.70 17.69
C VAL A 106 -12.63 -14.19 16.67
N SER A 107 -11.51 -14.90 16.49
CA SER A 107 -10.50 -14.53 15.50
C SER A 107 -11.01 -14.64 14.06
N ALA A 108 -11.80 -15.68 13.74
CA ALA A 108 -12.46 -15.85 12.43
C ALA A 108 -13.36 -14.66 12.07
N PHE A 109 -14.12 -14.15 13.03
CA PHE A 109 -14.95 -12.96 12.86
C PHE A 109 -14.11 -11.70 12.60
N PHE A 110 -13.06 -11.47 13.40
CA PHE A 110 -12.13 -10.36 13.17
C PHE A 110 -11.44 -10.44 11.80
N TYR A 111 -11.12 -11.64 11.30
CA TYR A 111 -10.55 -11.79 9.95
C TYR A 111 -11.52 -11.38 8.85
N LEU A 112 -12.80 -11.75 8.94
CA LEU A 112 -13.80 -11.33 7.96
C LEU A 112 -14.00 -9.81 7.97
N LEU A 113 -13.94 -9.19 9.14
CA LEU A 113 -14.01 -7.73 9.28
C LEU A 113 -12.77 -7.02 8.69
N CYS A 114 -11.58 -7.61 8.88
CA CYS A 114 -10.31 -7.05 8.42
C CYS A 114 -9.97 -7.40 6.96
N PHE A 115 -10.60 -8.42 6.37
CA PHE A 115 -10.39 -8.81 4.97
C PHE A 115 -10.52 -7.65 3.97
N PRO A 116 -11.53 -6.76 4.04
CA PRO A 116 -11.61 -5.61 3.12
C PRO A 116 -10.51 -4.57 3.33
N PHE A 117 -9.83 -4.53 4.49
CA PHE A 117 -8.74 -3.59 4.70
C PHE A 117 -7.51 -3.91 3.85
N ALA A 118 -7.19 -5.19 3.63
CA ALA A 118 -6.05 -5.60 2.81
C ALA A 118 -6.11 -5.07 1.36
N PRO A 119 -7.20 -5.23 0.59
CA PRO A 119 -7.30 -4.68 -0.76
C PRO A 119 -7.40 -3.16 -0.77
N ILE A 120 -8.03 -2.53 0.23
CA ILE A 120 -8.10 -1.06 0.34
C ILE A 120 -6.69 -0.49 0.57
N ALA A 121 -5.93 -1.07 1.50
CA ALA A 121 -4.56 -0.67 1.78
C ALA A 121 -3.67 -0.89 0.55
N ALA A 122 -3.74 -2.06 -0.09
CA ALA A 122 -2.96 -2.38 -1.28
C ALA A 122 -3.27 -1.45 -2.46
N ALA A 123 -4.55 -1.08 -2.67
CA ALA A 123 -4.93 -0.08 -3.66
C ALA A 123 -4.36 1.30 -3.33
N GLY A 124 -4.33 1.68 -2.05
CA GLY A 124 -3.70 2.91 -1.57
C GLY A 124 -2.20 2.94 -1.88
N PHE A 125 -1.47 1.86 -1.57
CA PHE A 125 -0.04 1.74 -1.90
C PHE A 125 0.22 1.72 -3.41
N GLY A 126 -0.63 1.04 -4.19
CA GLY A 126 -0.55 1.04 -5.66
C GLY A 126 -0.75 2.43 -6.26
N ARG A 127 -1.68 3.22 -5.73
CA ARG A 127 -1.88 4.61 -6.15
C ARG A 127 -0.70 5.51 -5.77
N ARG A 128 -0.12 5.31 -4.59
CA ARG A 128 1.09 6.04 -4.15
C ARG A 128 2.34 5.68 -4.96
N ALA A 129 2.39 4.49 -5.55
CA ALA A 129 3.49 4.03 -6.41
C ALA A 129 3.37 4.45 -7.90
N GLY A 130 2.48 5.39 -8.21
CA GLY A 130 2.28 5.91 -9.57
C GLY A 130 1.07 5.35 -10.32
N GLY A 131 0.17 4.64 -9.63
CA GLY A 131 -1.08 4.14 -10.18
C GLY A 131 -2.15 5.22 -10.42
N LYS A 132 -1.80 6.35 -11.03
CA LYS A 132 -2.76 7.42 -11.40
C LYS A 132 -3.23 7.25 -12.86
N GLY A 133 -4.44 7.73 -13.18
CA GLY A 133 -5.02 7.64 -14.53
C GLY A 133 -5.26 6.20 -15.00
N TRP A 134 -4.80 5.87 -16.22
CA TRP A 134 -4.94 4.54 -16.84
C TRP A 134 -4.27 3.42 -16.04
N TYR A 135 -3.25 3.72 -15.23
CA TYR A 135 -2.57 2.74 -14.37
C TYR A 135 -3.43 2.29 -13.17
N ASN A 136 -4.54 2.97 -12.85
CA ASN A 136 -5.50 2.49 -11.85
C ASN A 136 -6.08 1.12 -12.22
N VAL A 137 -6.24 0.83 -13.53
CA VAL A 137 -6.73 -0.47 -14.00
C VAL A 137 -5.72 -1.57 -13.65
N ALA A 138 -4.42 -1.29 -13.81
CA ALA A 138 -3.36 -2.23 -13.44
C ALA A 138 -3.30 -2.46 -11.92
N VAL A 139 -3.52 -1.42 -11.10
CA VAL A 139 -3.64 -1.55 -9.64
C VAL A 139 -4.83 -2.43 -9.26
N ALA A 140 -6.00 -2.18 -9.85
CA ALA A 140 -7.20 -2.98 -9.59
C ALA A 140 -7.00 -4.45 -10.00
N LEU A 141 -6.35 -4.68 -11.15
CA LEU A 141 -6.03 -6.02 -11.63
C LEU A 141 -5.03 -6.74 -10.71
N GLY A 142 -4.01 -6.04 -10.21
CA GLY A 142 -3.07 -6.59 -9.23
C GLY A 142 -3.72 -6.94 -7.89
N VAL A 143 -4.63 -6.11 -7.39
CA VAL A 143 -5.43 -6.42 -6.18
C VAL A 143 -6.32 -7.64 -6.41
N ALA A 144 -7.01 -7.71 -7.54
CA ALA A 144 -7.86 -8.87 -7.88
C ALA A 144 -7.04 -10.16 -7.98
N LEU A 145 -5.85 -10.09 -8.60
CA LEU A 145 -4.94 -11.23 -8.74
C LEU A 145 -4.39 -11.68 -7.38
N GLY A 146 -4.04 -10.73 -6.49
CA GLY A 146 -3.63 -11.01 -5.12
C GLY A 146 -4.74 -11.69 -4.29
N ILE A 147 -5.99 -11.22 -4.42
CA ILE A 147 -7.16 -11.86 -3.78
C ILE A 147 -7.36 -13.27 -4.34
N MET A 148 -7.28 -13.47 -5.66
CA MET A 148 -7.43 -14.79 -6.27
C MET A 148 -6.35 -15.78 -5.80
N MET A 149 -5.08 -15.35 -5.74
CA MET A 149 -4.01 -16.19 -5.20
C MET A 149 -4.27 -16.55 -3.74
N PHE A 150 -4.72 -15.60 -2.92
CA PHE A 150 -5.08 -15.87 -1.52
C PHE A 150 -6.28 -16.82 -1.41
N ALA A 151 -7.34 -16.62 -2.18
CA ALA A 151 -8.50 -17.52 -2.21
C ALA A 151 -8.09 -18.96 -2.61
N GLY A 152 -7.16 -19.09 -3.56
CA GLY A 152 -6.60 -20.37 -3.99
C GLY A 152 -5.82 -21.12 -2.90
N THR A 153 -5.33 -20.44 -1.85
CA THR A 153 -4.64 -21.09 -0.73
C THR A 153 -5.56 -21.87 0.22
N GLY A 154 -6.88 -21.74 0.07
CA GLY A 154 -7.86 -22.43 0.93
C GLY A 154 -8.04 -21.79 2.32
N ALA A 155 -7.28 -20.74 2.67
CA ALA A 155 -7.41 -20.04 3.95
C ALA A 155 -8.84 -19.52 4.20
N LEU A 156 -9.49 -18.99 3.15
CA LEU A 156 -10.86 -18.50 3.25
C LEU A 156 -11.85 -19.62 3.57
N HIS A 157 -11.67 -20.80 2.97
CA HIS A 157 -12.50 -21.97 3.25
C HIS A 157 -12.35 -22.43 4.70
N THR A 158 -11.12 -22.48 5.22
CA THR A 158 -10.87 -22.85 6.63
C THR A 158 -11.45 -21.84 7.62
N VAL A 159 -11.41 -20.54 7.31
CA VAL A 159 -12.00 -19.48 8.15
C VAL A 159 -13.53 -19.61 8.20
N VAL A 160 -14.15 -19.84 7.03
CA VAL A 160 -15.60 -20.02 6.92
C VAL A 160 -16.05 -21.30 7.65
N GLU A 161 -15.31 -22.40 7.49
CA GLU A 161 -15.61 -23.65 8.20
C GLU A 161 -15.47 -23.50 9.72
N ALA A 162 -14.46 -22.77 10.20
CA ALA A 162 -14.29 -22.46 11.62
C ALA A 162 -15.44 -21.59 12.18
N LEU A 163 -15.97 -20.67 11.38
CA LEU A 163 -17.12 -19.85 11.76
C LEU A 163 -18.41 -20.68 11.89
N PHE A 164 -18.65 -21.61 10.96
CA PHE A 164 -19.86 -22.43 10.94
C PHE A 164 -19.83 -23.64 11.88
N ARG A 165 -18.64 -24.15 12.27
CA ARG A 165 -18.53 -25.20 13.30
C ARG A 165 -19.16 -24.78 14.62
N SER A 166 -18.98 -23.53 15.05
CA SER A 166 -19.62 -23.02 16.26
C SER A 166 -21.12 -22.75 16.11
N TYR A 167 -21.62 -22.42 14.91
CA TYR A 167 -23.07 -22.21 14.71
C TYR A 167 -23.86 -23.52 14.87
N ARG A 168 -23.24 -24.67 14.59
CA ARG A 168 -23.85 -25.99 14.80
C ARG A 168 -23.79 -26.46 16.26
N SER A 169 -22.91 -25.88 17.07
CA SER A 169 -22.82 -26.12 18.51
C SER A 169 -23.27 -24.88 19.27
N GLY A 170 -24.58 -24.71 19.46
CA GLY A 170 -25.16 -23.70 20.35
C GLY A 170 -24.81 -23.93 21.81
N GLY A 171 -23.54 -23.79 22.18
CA GLY A 171 -23.03 -23.99 23.52
C GLY A 171 -21.72 -23.24 23.68
N LEU A 172 -21.74 -22.25 24.58
CA LEU A 172 -20.54 -21.66 25.17
C LEU A 172 -19.64 -22.80 25.69
N SER A 173 -18.53 -23.09 25.01
CA SER A 173 -17.48 -23.94 25.55
C SER A 173 -16.18 -23.16 25.63
N LEU A 174 -15.79 -22.86 26.87
CA LEU A 174 -14.51 -22.34 27.32
C LEU A 174 -13.32 -23.16 26.76
N PRO A 175 -12.10 -22.57 26.72
CA PRO A 175 -10.95 -23.20 26.08
C PRO A 175 -10.45 -24.38 26.93
N VAL A 176 -10.26 -25.53 26.29
CA VAL A 176 -9.45 -26.62 26.85
C VAL A 176 -8.04 -26.44 26.31
N GLY A 177 -7.11 -26.30 27.26
CA GLY A 177 -5.70 -26.06 27.03
C GLY A 177 -4.96 -27.25 26.44
N TYR A 178 -3.76 -26.92 25.95
CA TYR A 178 -2.54 -27.70 26.15
C TYR A 178 -1.41 -26.72 26.45
#